data_AF-A0A194V8E9-F1
#
_entry.id   AF-A0A194V8E9-F1
#
_cell.length_a   1.000
_cell.length_b   1.000
_cell.length_c   1.000
_cell.angle_alpha   90.00
_cell.angle_beta   90.00
_cell.angle_gamma   90.00
#
_symmetry.space_group_name_H-M   'P 1'
#
loop_
_entity.id
_entity.type
_entity.pdbx_description
1 polymer ?
#
loop_
_entity_poly.entity_id
_entity_poly.type
_entity_poly.pdbx_seq_one_letter_code
_entity_poly.pdbx_strand_id
1 'polypeptide(L)'
;MSPPSLPQVPGPKLAPFTPTAYAEINFMKPLGSSKDQEGHVWKVKINGRDYALKMVTQYLARRLAKPQLYIDYFDPFNCECRVYGRLKQEKCEDLAVRCHGYLLLTPKQEVEITKKIAGKDYELDSTEKLEGWNLWDRYEQHRGQPIRAIVKELIDDGKGYGAKPFEAAQIPRLWGDPERLQSLGILVRDIHIGNYFAREDR
;
A
#
# COMPACT_ATOMS: atom_id res chain seq x y z
N MET A 1 -23.34 2.08 -7.39
CA MET A 1 -23.07 0.89 -6.57
C MET A 1 -21.77 1.12 -5.80
N SER A 2 -21.71 0.75 -4.53
CA SER A 2 -20.46 0.80 -3.76
C SER A 2 -19.47 -0.23 -4.30
N PRO A 3 -18.16 0.07 -4.36
CA PRO A 3 -17.18 -0.87 -4.86
C PRO A 3 -17.00 -2.03 -3.87
N PRO A 4 -16.68 -3.23 -4.39
CA PRO A 4 -16.61 -4.43 -3.56
C PRO A 4 -15.30 -4.48 -2.77
N SER A 5 -15.32 -5.00 -1.54
CA SER A 5 -14.11 -5.28 -0.78
C SER A 5 -13.15 -6.19 -1.56
N LEU A 6 -11.84 -5.94 -1.43
CA LEU A 6 -10.79 -6.60 -2.20
C LEU A 6 -9.92 -7.52 -1.32
N PRO A 7 -9.33 -8.59 -1.87
CA PRO A 7 -9.46 -9.05 -3.26
C PRO A 7 -10.78 -9.81 -3.52
N GLN A 8 -11.04 -10.11 -4.80
CA GLN A 8 -12.22 -10.89 -5.22
C GLN A 8 -12.05 -12.42 -5.09
N VAL A 9 -10.92 -12.89 -4.57
CA VAL A 9 -10.70 -14.31 -4.24
C VAL A 9 -11.19 -14.66 -2.83
N PRO A 10 -11.39 -15.97 -2.54
CA PRO A 10 -11.68 -16.42 -1.18
C PRO A 10 -10.64 -15.95 -0.16
N GLY A 11 -11.12 -15.60 1.04
CA GLY A 11 -10.29 -15.18 2.15
C GLY A 11 -10.59 -13.77 2.66
N PRO A 12 -9.70 -13.23 3.52
CA PRO A 12 -9.90 -11.93 4.14
C PRO A 12 -9.93 -10.79 3.12
N LYS A 13 -10.81 -9.81 3.36
CA LYS A 13 -11.01 -8.69 2.45
C LYS A 13 -10.86 -7.35 3.16
N LEU A 14 -10.31 -6.38 2.44
CA LEU A 14 -10.22 -4.99 2.84
C LEU A 14 -11.36 -4.21 2.20
N ALA A 15 -12.11 -3.48 3.02
CA ALA A 15 -13.16 -2.57 2.57
C ALA A 15 -12.56 -1.31 1.91
N PRO A 16 -13.30 -0.63 1.02
CA PRO A 16 -12.87 0.65 0.49
C PRO A 16 -12.84 1.70 1.61
N PHE A 17 -11.93 2.68 1.49
CA PHE A 17 -11.80 3.76 2.46
C PHE A 17 -13.02 4.69 2.47
N THR A 18 -13.62 4.90 1.30
CA THR A 18 -14.89 5.63 1.13
C THR A 18 -15.94 4.71 0.48
N PRO A 19 -17.25 5.04 0.58
CA PRO A 19 -18.28 4.26 -0.10
C PRO A 19 -18.13 4.17 -1.63
N THR A 20 -17.28 4.98 -2.25
CA THR A 20 -17.00 4.99 -3.68
C THR A 20 -15.60 4.48 -4.04
N ALA A 21 -14.74 4.19 -3.04
CA ALA A 21 -13.30 3.98 -3.21
C ALA A 21 -12.55 5.16 -3.88
N TYR A 22 -13.19 6.32 -3.99
CA TYR A 22 -12.58 7.56 -4.45
C TYR A 22 -12.66 8.62 -3.36
N ALA A 23 -11.70 9.52 -3.34
CA ALA A 23 -11.69 10.68 -2.47
C ALA A 23 -10.92 11.82 -3.13
N GLU A 24 -11.18 13.05 -2.68
CA GLU A 24 -10.27 14.17 -2.96
C GLU A 24 -9.00 14.00 -2.10
N ILE A 25 -7.85 14.02 -2.76
CA ILE A 25 -6.55 13.74 -2.15
C ILE A 25 -5.64 14.93 -2.40
N ASN A 26 -5.15 15.54 -1.33
CA ASN A 26 -4.08 16.52 -1.41
C ASN A 26 -2.74 15.84 -1.13
N PHE A 27 -1.91 15.67 -2.18
CA PHE A 27 -0.57 15.06 -2.07
C PHE A 27 0.45 16.08 -1.54
N MET A 28 1.00 15.83 -0.35
CA MET A 28 1.87 16.79 0.35
C MET A 28 3.35 16.52 0.13
N LYS A 29 3.87 15.36 0.55
CA LYS A 29 5.29 14.99 0.44
C LYS A 29 5.49 13.47 0.39
N PRO A 30 6.58 12.96 -0.23
CA PRO A 30 6.90 11.54 -0.21
C PRO A 30 7.38 11.06 1.18
N LEU A 31 7.10 9.80 1.50
CA LEU A 31 7.42 9.10 2.75
C LEU A 31 8.26 7.90 2.39
N GLY A 32 9.49 7.84 2.88
CA GLY A 32 10.43 6.79 2.51
C GLY A 32 11.42 7.22 1.44
N SER A 33 12.25 6.28 1.01
CA SER A 33 13.33 6.53 0.06
C SER A 33 12.92 6.14 -1.35
N SER A 34 13.53 6.75 -2.37
CA SER A 34 13.33 6.39 -3.79
C SER A 34 13.76 4.95 -4.16
N LYS A 35 14.20 4.14 -3.19
CA LYS A 35 14.63 2.74 -3.38
C LYS A 35 13.52 1.71 -3.10
N ASP A 36 12.34 2.15 -2.64
CA ASP A 36 11.25 1.25 -2.30
C ASP A 36 10.60 0.69 -3.59
N GLN A 37 10.95 -0.55 -3.94
CA GLN A 37 10.53 -1.19 -5.20
C GLN A 37 9.05 -1.62 -5.21
N GLU A 38 8.38 -1.64 -4.05
CA GLU A 38 7.02 -2.16 -3.90
C GLU A 38 5.92 -1.07 -3.97
N GLY A 39 6.29 0.20 -4.17
CA GLY A 39 5.33 1.30 -4.28
C GLY A 39 5.84 2.64 -3.78
N HIS A 40 5.02 3.67 -3.95
CA HIS A 40 5.29 5.03 -3.49
C HIS A 40 4.39 5.36 -2.30
N VAL A 41 4.99 5.77 -1.18
CA VAL A 41 4.24 6.20 0.01
C VAL A 41 4.27 7.71 0.12
N TRP A 42 3.13 8.35 0.34
CA TRP A 42 3.00 9.82 0.40
C TRP A 42 2.21 10.28 1.62
N LYS A 43 2.62 11.39 2.25
CA LYS A 43 1.77 12.14 3.15
C LYS A 43 0.67 12.74 2.31
N VAL A 44 -0.57 12.44 2.67
CA VAL A 44 -1.73 13.03 2.01
C VAL A 44 -2.69 13.61 3.03
N LYS A 45 -3.50 14.57 2.59
CA LYS A 45 -4.65 15.04 3.34
C LYS A 45 -5.93 14.64 2.62
N ILE A 46 -6.82 13.96 3.34
CA ILE A 46 -8.13 13.53 2.84
C ILE A 46 -9.17 13.94 3.88
N ASN A 47 -10.19 14.69 3.46
CA ASN A 47 -11.24 15.24 4.35
C ASN A 47 -10.67 15.96 5.59
N GLY A 48 -9.61 16.74 5.40
CA GLY A 48 -8.97 17.54 6.47
C GLY A 48 -7.99 16.77 7.37
N ARG A 49 -7.95 15.43 7.29
CA ARG A 49 -7.07 14.59 8.11
C ARG A 49 -5.85 14.09 7.32
N ASP A 50 -4.71 14.03 7.98
CA ASP A 50 -3.45 13.54 7.42
C ASP A 50 -3.39 12.00 7.48
N TYR A 51 -2.92 11.38 6.40
CA TYR A 51 -2.73 9.94 6.25
C TYR A 51 -1.40 9.63 5.54
N ALA A 52 -0.97 8.38 5.63
CA ALA A 52 0.00 7.80 4.72
C ALA A 52 -0.74 7.04 3.61
N LEU A 53 -0.50 7.41 2.34
CA LEU A 53 -1.08 6.75 1.18
C LEU A 53 0.00 5.94 0.47
N LYS A 54 -0.10 4.61 0.51
CA LYS A 54 0.80 3.71 -0.25
C LYS A 54 0.15 3.40 -1.59
N MET A 55 0.74 3.89 -2.68
CA MET A 55 0.39 3.54 -4.06
C MET A 55 1.23 2.34 -4.47
N VAL A 56 0.58 1.25 -4.84
CA VAL A 56 1.24 -0.03 -5.08
C VAL A 56 1.51 -0.20 -6.58
N THR A 57 2.73 -0.57 -6.95
CA THR A 57 3.07 -0.84 -8.35
C THR A 57 2.36 -2.10 -8.85
N GLN A 58 2.11 -2.16 -10.16
CA GLN A 58 1.40 -3.26 -10.80
C GLN A 58 2.36 -4.41 -11.14
N TYR A 59 3.03 -4.94 -10.11
CA TYR A 59 4.03 -5.99 -10.29
C TYR A 59 3.40 -7.31 -10.75
N LEU A 60 3.57 -7.63 -12.02
CA LEU A 60 3.35 -8.97 -12.55
C LEU A 60 4.62 -9.42 -13.25
N ALA A 61 5.58 -9.90 -12.46
CA ALA A 61 6.71 -10.64 -13.00
C ALA A 61 6.23 -11.81 -13.87
N ARG A 62 6.98 -12.03 -14.95
CA ARG A 62 6.83 -13.05 -15.99
C ARG A 62 6.00 -14.28 -15.62
N ARG A 63 5.09 -14.58 -16.53
CA ARG A 63 4.13 -15.69 -16.59
C ARG A 63 4.74 -17.05 -16.20
N LEU A 64 4.61 -17.45 -14.93
CA LEU A 64 4.87 -18.83 -14.48
C LEU A 64 3.59 -19.68 -14.34
N ALA A 65 2.39 -19.08 -14.47
CA ALA A 65 1.10 -19.79 -14.35
C ALA A 65 -0.02 -19.13 -15.19
N LYS A 66 -1.21 -19.75 -15.20
CA LYS A 66 -2.44 -19.18 -15.81
C LYS A 66 -2.64 -17.75 -15.26
N PRO A 67 -2.72 -16.72 -16.12
CA PRO A 67 -2.52 -15.34 -15.71
C PRO A 67 -3.40 -14.90 -14.53
N GLN A 68 -4.68 -15.26 -14.55
CA GLN A 68 -5.64 -14.71 -13.60
C GLN A 68 -5.45 -15.21 -12.16
N LEU A 69 -5.24 -16.52 -11.96
CA LEU A 69 -5.03 -17.07 -10.61
C LEU A 69 -3.74 -16.51 -9.99
N TYR A 70 -2.71 -16.32 -10.81
CA TYR A 70 -1.47 -15.70 -10.34
C TYR A 70 -1.67 -14.24 -9.95
N ILE A 71 -2.39 -13.47 -10.77
CA ILE A 71 -2.74 -12.07 -10.47
C ILE A 71 -3.54 -12.00 -9.17
N ASP A 72 -4.57 -12.81 -9.01
CA ASP A 72 -5.48 -12.66 -7.88
C ASP A 72 -4.80 -12.97 -6.53
N TYR A 73 -3.84 -13.89 -6.52
CA TYR A 73 -3.11 -14.28 -5.31
C TYR A 73 -1.79 -13.55 -5.10
N PHE A 74 -1.03 -13.21 -6.14
CA PHE A 74 0.32 -12.68 -6.01
C PHE A 74 0.47 -11.20 -6.38
N ASP A 75 -0.59 -10.56 -6.87
CA ASP A 75 -0.60 -9.11 -7.01
C ASP A 75 -0.31 -8.44 -5.64
N PRO A 76 0.71 -7.55 -5.54
CA PRO A 76 1.13 -6.99 -4.27
C PRO A 76 0.01 -6.22 -3.55
N PHE A 77 -0.84 -5.52 -4.30
CA PHE A 77 -1.96 -4.78 -3.73
C PHE A 77 -3.00 -5.73 -3.13
N ASN A 78 -3.36 -6.80 -3.84
CA ASN A 78 -4.25 -7.84 -3.31
C ASN A 78 -3.63 -8.54 -2.09
N CYS A 79 -2.31 -8.76 -2.08
CA CYS A 79 -1.61 -9.31 -0.91
C CYS A 79 -1.75 -8.41 0.32
N GLU A 80 -1.45 -7.10 0.19
CA GLU A 80 -1.64 -6.16 1.30
C GLU A 80 -3.11 -6.06 1.73
N CYS A 81 -4.07 -6.09 0.80
CA CYS A 81 -5.49 -6.11 1.14
C CYS A 81 -5.86 -7.33 1.99
N ARG A 82 -5.36 -8.53 1.67
CA ARG A 82 -5.61 -9.73 2.48
C ARG A 82 -4.97 -9.63 3.86
N VAL A 83 -3.76 -9.07 3.95
CA VAL A 83 -3.08 -8.86 5.25
C VAL A 83 -3.94 -7.96 6.13
N TYR A 84 -4.31 -6.76 5.66
CA TYR A 84 -5.13 -5.85 6.47
C TYR A 84 -6.55 -6.35 6.70
N GLY A 85 -7.14 -7.06 5.74
CA GLY A 85 -8.41 -7.75 5.92
C GLY A 85 -8.34 -8.78 7.05
N ARG A 86 -7.26 -9.57 7.11
CA ARG A 86 -7.04 -10.56 8.17
C ARG A 86 -6.86 -9.89 9.52
N LEU A 87 -6.02 -8.85 9.60
CA LEU A 87 -5.80 -8.14 10.87
C LEU A 87 -7.08 -7.54 11.44
N LYS A 88 -7.96 -6.99 10.58
CA LYS A 88 -9.29 -6.51 10.96
C LYS A 88 -10.21 -7.63 11.43
N GLN A 89 -10.28 -8.72 10.67
CA GLN A 89 -11.13 -9.87 10.96
C GLN A 89 -10.78 -10.49 12.34
N GLU A 90 -9.49 -10.63 12.64
CA GLU A 90 -8.98 -11.26 13.87
C GLU A 90 -8.79 -10.26 15.02
N LYS A 91 -9.09 -8.97 14.80
CA LYS A 91 -8.89 -7.88 15.78
C LYS A 91 -7.43 -7.72 16.25
N CYS A 92 -6.48 -8.01 15.37
CA CYS A 92 -5.03 -7.92 15.60
C CYS A 92 -4.41 -6.72 14.86
N GLU A 93 -5.15 -5.63 14.67
CA GLU A 93 -4.66 -4.42 13.98
C GLU A 93 -3.50 -3.74 14.74
N ASP A 94 -3.20 -4.15 15.98
CA ASP A 94 -2.01 -3.75 16.71
C ASP A 94 -0.71 -4.25 16.06
N LEU A 95 -0.73 -5.37 15.34
CA LEU A 95 0.47 -5.96 14.71
C LEU A 95 1.01 -5.17 13.51
N ALA A 96 0.30 -4.15 13.05
CA ALA A 96 0.73 -3.31 11.92
C ALA A 96 0.31 -1.85 12.11
N VAL A 97 0.73 -0.98 11.19
CA VAL A 97 0.13 0.36 11.07
C VAL A 97 -1.35 0.20 10.70
N ARG A 98 -2.23 0.87 11.44
CA ARG A 98 -3.68 0.81 11.20
C ARG A 98 -4.00 1.16 9.74
N CYS A 99 -4.81 0.33 9.10
CA CYS A 99 -5.28 0.53 7.74
C CYS A 99 -6.74 0.96 7.74
N HIS A 100 -7.06 2.01 7.00
CA HIS A 100 -8.42 2.57 6.91
C HIS A 100 -9.21 2.04 5.72
N GLY A 101 -8.54 1.45 4.73
CA GLY A 101 -9.16 0.90 3.54
C GLY A 101 -8.33 1.17 2.29
N TYR A 102 -8.86 0.79 1.14
CA TYR A 102 -8.24 1.08 -0.16
C TYR A 102 -8.92 2.24 -0.89
N LEU A 103 -8.18 2.88 -1.80
CA LEU A 103 -8.64 3.88 -2.75
C LEU A 103 -8.15 3.55 -4.15
N LEU A 104 -8.87 4.06 -5.14
CA LEU A 104 -8.47 4.09 -6.55
C LEU A 104 -8.20 5.55 -6.92
N LEU A 105 -7.07 5.81 -7.57
CA LEU A 105 -6.78 7.17 -8.05
C LEU A 105 -7.65 7.48 -9.27
N THR A 106 -8.08 8.73 -9.36
CA THR A 106 -8.70 9.27 -10.58
C THR A 106 -7.62 9.59 -11.62
N PRO A 107 -7.97 9.65 -12.93
CA PRO A 107 -7.07 10.11 -13.98
C PRO A 107 -6.29 11.40 -13.63
N LYS A 108 -7.00 12.39 -13.09
CA LYS A 108 -6.39 13.66 -12.67
C LYS A 108 -5.34 13.48 -11.56
N GLN A 109 -5.63 12.63 -10.58
CA GLN A 109 -4.71 12.33 -9.49
C GLN A 109 -3.49 11.55 -9.97
N GLU A 110 -3.66 10.63 -10.92
CA GLU A 110 -2.53 9.91 -11.53
C GLU A 110 -1.57 10.85 -12.25
N VAL A 111 -2.09 11.81 -13.01
CA VAL A 111 -1.28 12.84 -13.67
C VAL A 111 -0.55 13.70 -12.64
N GLU A 112 -1.26 14.18 -11.62
CA GLU A 112 -0.66 15.00 -10.56
C GLU A 112 0.49 14.27 -9.84
N ILE A 113 0.25 13.05 -9.38
CA ILE A 113 1.23 12.32 -8.58
C ILE A 113 2.40 11.81 -9.43
N THR A 114 2.14 11.39 -10.68
CA THR A 114 3.21 11.00 -11.60
C THR A 114 4.12 12.19 -11.92
N LYS A 115 3.54 13.38 -12.12
CA LYS A 115 4.33 14.62 -12.29
C LYS A 115 5.17 14.94 -11.05
N LYS A 116 4.59 14.79 -9.85
CA LYS A 116 5.31 15.00 -8.59
C LYS A 116 6.45 14.00 -8.36
N ILE A 117 6.31 12.74 -8.81
CA ILE A 117 7.33 11.70 -8.65
C ILE A 117 8.41 11.78 -9.74
N ALA A 118 8.01 11.90 -11.00
CA ALA A 118 8.92 11.83 -12.14
C ALA A 118 9.51 13.19 -12.57
N GLY A 119 8.95 14.30 -12.08
CA GLY A 119 9.37 15.65 -12.46
C GLY A 119 9.07 16.02 -13.93
N LYS A 120 8.29 15.21 -14.64
CA LYS A 120 7.88 15.42 -16.03
C LYS A 120 6.37 15.25 -16.19
N ASP A 121 5.81 15.87 -17.21
CA ASP A 121 4.39 15.70 -17.53
C ASP A 121 4.09 14.24 -17.89
N TYR A 122 2.90 13.80 -17.51
CA TYR A 122 2.41 12.44 -17.71
C TYR A 122 1.13 12.47 -18.53
N GLU A 123 1.14 11.76 -19.64
CA GLU A 123 -0.02 11.60 -20.52
C GLU A 123 -0.61 10.21 -20.33
N LEU A 124 -1.85 10.14 -19.86
CA LEU A 124 -2.57 8.87 -19.68
C LEU A 124 -2.80 8.14 -21.01
N ASP A 125 -3.07 8.90 -22.08
CA ASP A 125 -3.36 8.40 -23.42
C ASP A 125 -2.10 8.35 -24.31
N SER A 126 -0.91 8.35 -23.71
CA SER A 126 0.35 8.20 -24.44
C SER A 126 0.32 6.94 -25.30
N THR A 127 0.72 7.06 -26.57
CA THR A 127 0.88 5.93 -27.48
C THR A 127 2.15 5.12 -27.20
N GLU A 128 2.95 5.54 -26.21
CA GLU A 128 4.12 4.78 -25.77
C GLU A 128 3.71 3.39 -25.26
N LYS A 129 4.44 2.38 -25.71
CA LYS A 129 4.19 0.99 -25.36
C LYS A 129 4.56 0.73 -23.90
N LEU A 130 3.64 0.13 -23.15
CA LEU A 130 3.78 -0.23 -21.74
C LEU A 130 4.35 -1.65 -21.62
N GLU A 131 5.60 -1.75 -21.21
CA GLU A 131 6.36 -3.02 -21.10
C GLU A 131 6.71 -3.41 -19.65
N GLY A 132 6.13 -2.73 -18.66
CA GLY A 132 6.40 -2.99 -17.25
C GLY A 132 7.65 -2.29 -16.70
N TRP A 133 8.21 -1.33 -17.45
CA TRP A 133 9.40 -0.54 -17.05
C TRP A 133 9.08 0.94 -16.80
N ASN A 134 7.79 1.32 -16.82
CA ASN A 134 7.38 2.68 -16.48
C ASN A 134 7.24 2.83 -14.96
N LEU A 135 6.95 4.05 -14.49
CA LEU A 135 6.86 4.37 -13.05
C LEU A 135 5.93 3.43 -12.25
N TRP A 136 4.90 2.89 -12.90
CA TRP A 136 3.85 2.10 -12.25
C TRP A 136 3.92 0.60 -12.57
N ASP A 137 4.98 0.14 -13.24
CA ASP A 137 5.15 -1.23 -13.73
C ASP A 137 3.96 -1.74 -14.58
N ARG A 138 3.35 -0.83 -15.36
CA ARG A 138 2.20 -1.15 -16.21
C ARG A 138 2.65 -1.89 -17.47
N TYR A 139 1.89 -2.92 -17.81
CA TYR A 139 1.85 -3.54 -19.14
C TYR A 139 0.63 -3.01 -19.92
N GLU A 140 0.58 -3.23 -21.23
CA GLU A 140 -0.56 -2.80 -22.07
C GLU A 140 -1.94 -3.23 -21.53
N GLN A 141 -2.04 -4.44 -20.97
CA GLN A 141 -3.28 -4.92 -20.37
C GLN A 141 -3.75 -4.10 -19.15
N HIS A 142 -2.87 -3.28 -18.56
CA HIS A 142 -3.14 -2.41 -17.42
C HIS A 142 -3.49 -0.98 -17.86
N ARG A 143 -3.43 -0.66 -19.17
CA ARG A 143 -3.75 0.67 -19.68
C ARG A 143 -5.16 1.07 -19.29
N GLY A 144 -5.29 2.29 -18.76
CA GLY A 144 -6.57 2.82 -18.27
C GLY A 144 -7.04 2.25 -16.92
N GLN A 145 -6.35 1.27 -16.33
CA GLN A 145 -6.69 0.80 -14.99
C GLN A 145 -6.17 1.77 -13.93
N PRO A 146 -6.95 2.11 -12.90
CA PRO A 146 -6.55 3.07 -11.89
C PRO A 146 -5.37 2.57 -11.05
N ILE A 147 -4.49 3.46 -10.63
CA ILE A 147 -3.52 3.18 -9.56
C ILE A 147 -4.29 2.83 -8.30
N ARG A 148 -3.91 1.71 -7.68
CA ARG A 148 -4.53 1.20 -6.46
C ARG A 148 -3.68 1.61 -5.27
N ALA A 149 -4.34 2.14 -4.24
CA ALA A 149 -3.66 2.66 -3.07
C ALA A 149 -4.31 2.19 -1.77
N ILE A 150 -3.51 2.13 -0.70
CA ILE A 150 -3.96 1.80 0.66
C ILE A 150 -3.79 3.03 1.56
N VAL A 151 -4.86 3.38 2.26
CA VAL A 151 -4.88 4.49 3.23
C VAL A 151 -4.49 3.93 4.59
N LYS A 152 -3.33 4.36 5.09
CA LYS A 152 -2.77 3.94 6.38
C LYS A 152 -2.75 5.13 7.34
N GLU A 153 -2.80 4.84 8.63
CA GLU A 153 -2.58 5.83 9.68
C GLU A 153 -1.22 6.48 9.47
N LEU A 154 -1.18 7.79 9.61
CA LEU A 154 0.08 8.51 9.58
C LEU A 154 0.80 8.32 10.92
N ILE A 155 2.01 7.77 10.88
CA ILE A 155 2.93 7.75 12.02
C ILE A 155 3.84 8.99 11.91
N ASP A 156 3.60 10.00 12.73
CA ASP A 156 4.40 11.23 12.83
C ASP A 156 5.06 11.28 14.21
N ASP A 157 6.39 11.25 14.27
CA ASP A 157 7.15 11.29 15.52
C ASP A 157 7.82 12.66 15.79
N GLY A 158 7.51 13.66 14.97
CA GLY A 158 8.05 15.01 15.10
C GLY A 158 9.51 15.18 14.66
N LYS A 159 10.19 14.15 14.13
CA LYS A 159 11.57 14.24 13.61
C LYS A 159 11.72 13.83 12.14
N GLY A 160 10.69 13.27 11.54
CA GLY A 160 10.70 12.82 10.15
C GLY A 160 9.74 11.66 9.95
N TYR A 161 9.84 10.98 8.81
CA TYR A 161 9.21 9.67 8.66
C TYR A 161 10.13 8.59 9.22
N GLY A 162 9.56 7.75 10.07
CA GLY A 162 10.29 6.78 10.88
C GLY A 162 10.01 7.13 12.33
N ALA A 163 9.31 6.27 13.07
CA ALA A 163 9.10 6.53 14.49
C ALA A 163 10.44 6.51 15.25
N LYS A 164 10.37 6.91 16.53
CA LYS A 164 11.43 6.71 17.53
C LYS A 164 12.25 5.45 17.20
N PRO A 165 13.59 5.57 17.09
CA PRO A 165 14.46 4.46 16.76
C PRO A 165 14.13 3.26 17.63
N PHE A 166 14.10 2.08 17.03
CA PHE A 166 13.93 0.83 17.75
C PHE A 166 14.93 0.73 18.90
N GLU A 167 14.43 0.50 20.11
CA GLU A 167 15.24 0.34 21.31
C GLU A 167 15.45 -1.15 21.63
N ALA A 168 16.57 -1.49 22.29
CA ALA A 168 16.87 -2.89 22.67
C ALA A 168 15.76 -3.53 23.53
N ALA A 169 15.05 -2.72 24.32
CA ALA A 169 13.88 -3.16 25.09
C ALA A 169 12.74 -3.73 24.24
N GLN A 170 12.73 -3.45 22.93
CA GLN A 170 11.72 -3.92 21.97
C GLN A 170 12.10 -5.22 21.27
N ILE A 171 13.30 -5.77 21.49
CA ILE A 171 13.74 -7.05 20.90
C ILE A 171 12.75 -8.20 21.13
N PRO A 172 12.16 -8.37 22.33
CA PRO A 172 11.16 -9.42 22.53
C PRO A 172 9.93 -9.30 21.60
N ARG A 173 9.52 -8.06 21.25
CA ARG A 173 8.42 -7.81 20.31
C ARG A 173 8.80 -8.12 18.87
N LEU A 174 10.05 -7.84 18.48
CA LEU A 174 10.58 -8.19 17.16
C LEU A 174 10.50 -9.70 16.90
N TRP A 175 10.48 -10.52 17.95
CA TRP A 175 10.28 -11.96 17.84
C TRP A 175 8.80 -12.37 17.93
N GLY A 176 8.05 -11.81 18.89
CA GLY A 176 6.65 -12.16 19.12
C GLY A 176 5.68 -11.69 18.02
N ASP A 177 5.94 -10.55 17.38
CA ASP A 177 5.05 -10.04 16.33
C ASP A 177 5.06 -10.93 15.07
N PRO A 178 6.23 -11.37 14.55
CA PRO A 178 6.27 -12.37 13.48
C PRO A 178 5.55 -13.68 13.83
N GLU A 179 5.71 -14.20 15.05
CA GLU A 179 5.01 -15.43 15.48
C GLU A 179 3.48 -15.22 15.47
N ARG A 180 3.01 -14.09 16.01
CA ARG A 180 1.58 -13.74 15.98
C ARG A 180 1.09 -13.59 14.54
N LEU A 181 1.83 -12.91 13.65
CA LEU A 181 1.47 -12.77 12.25
C LEU A 181 1.42 -14.12 11.52
N GLN A 182 2.38 -15.00 11.78
CA GLN A 182 2.42 -16.36 11.22
C GLN A 182 1.22 -17.19 11.68
N SER A 183 0.80 -17.06 12.94
CA SER A 183 -0.41 -17.74 13.45
C SER A 183 -1.69 -17.33 12.71
N LEU A 184 -1.70 -16.14 12.09
CA LEU A 184 -2.79 -15.65 11.24
C LEU A 184 -2.64 -16.02 9.75
N GLY A 185 -1.59 -16.76 9.39
CA GLY A 185 -1.23 -17.08 8.01
C GLY A 185 -0.57 -15.92 7.25
N ILE A 186 0.01 -14.94 7.95
CA ILE A 186 0.71 -13.80 7.36
C ILE A 186 2.22 -14.04 7.46
N LEU A 187 2.89 -14.09 6.31
CA LEU A 187 4.34 -14.22 6.23
C LEU A 187 4.97 -12.86 5.92
N VAL A 188 5.72 -12.29 6.87
CA VAL A 188 6.46 -11.04 6.69
C VAL A 188 7.79 -11.36 6.00
N ARG A 189 8.03 -10.76 4.83
CA ARG A 189 9.28 -10.99 4.07
C ARG A 189 10.39 -10.01 4.42
N ASP A 190 10.04 -8.84 4.91
CA ASP A 190 10.96 -7.72 5.11
C ASP A 190 11.09 -7.36 6.59
N ILE A 191 11.57 -8.33 7.39
CA ILE A 191 11.78 -8.12 8.82
C ILE A 191 13.12 -7.42 9.02
N HIS A 192 13.09 -6.12 9.28
CA HIS A 192 14.26 -5.34 9.68
C HIS A 192 13.87 -4.19 10.61
N ILE A 193 14.86 -3.65 11.32
CA ILE A 193 14.68 -2.62 12.35
C ILE A 193 13.92 -1.37 11.87
N GLY A 194 14.02 -1.02 10.58
CA GLY A 194 13.34 0.14 9.99
C GLY A 194 11.83 -0.04 9.82
N ASN A 195 11.34 -1.28 9.89
CA ASN A 195 9.91 -1.60 9.83
C ASN A 195 9.25 -1.70 11.22
N TYR A 196 10.02 -1.45 12.29
CA TYR A 196 9.51 -1.38 13.66
C TYR A 196 9.61 0.04 14.20
N PHE A 197 8.63 0.39 15.02
CA PHE A 197 8.51 1.72 15.62
C PHE A 197 8.47 1.59 17.13
N ALA A 198 9.12 2.49 17.87
CA ALA A 198 8.91 2.57 19.31
C ALA A 198 7.44 2.96 19.59
N ARG A 199 6.72 2.08 20.28
CA ARG A 199 5.42 2.39 20.88
C ARG A 199 5.64 2.56 22.37
N GLU A 200 5.15 3.67 22.92
CA GLU A 200 4.98 3.76 24.36
C GLU A 200 4.01 2.66 24.79
N ASP A 201 4.41 1.91 25.81
CA ASP A 201 3.62 0.83 26.38
C ASP A 201 2.27 1.42 26.83
N ARG A 202 1.19 0.81 26.36
CA ARG A 202 -0.16 1.10 26.85
C ARG A 202 -0.43 0.34 28.13
#